data_AF-A0A0N9W9C7-F1
#
_entry.id   AF-A0A0N9W9C7-F1
#
_cell.length_a   1.000
_cell.length_b   1.000
_cell.length_c   1.000
_cell.angle_alpha   90.00
_cell.angle_beta   90.00
_cell.angle_gamma   90.00
#
_symmetry.space_group_name_H-M   'P 1'
#
loop_
_entity.id
_entity.type
_entity.pdbx_description
1 polymer ?
#
loop_
_entity_poly.entity_id
_entity_poly.type
_entity_poly.pdbx_seq_one_letter_code
_entity_poly.pdbx_strand_id
1 'polypeptide(L)'
;MGSQFYVSGLFDGLSNRKGIYMSYEGVTREKFFTVFPKIEIQKVSHSCWAASFSVLMRLNGVQVSEQAVIGFYPEWVYDGITFDQLYGLAEYYNKFHFSKESGLVHGVREIKAYKKLEPILQYAGQYSGFLVFVKQHYVVVLGYDAAASTIDYYDPWFGVIETCDLQYFLKWGTQHTLVVAGD
;
A
#
# COMPACT_ATOMS: atom_id res chain seq x y z
N MET A 1 -0.33 27.64 8.70
CA MET A 1 -1.21 27.41 9.87
C MET A 1 -2.01 26.16 9.59
N GLY A 2 -1.58 25.01 10.10
CA GLY A 2 -2.28 23.73 9.90
C GLY A 2 -3.43 23.60 10.88
N SER A 3 -4.64 23.35 10.38
CA SER A 3 -5.82 23.07 11.18
C SER A 3 -5.77 21.62 11.70
N GLN A 4 -5.68 21.45 13.02
CA GLN A 4 -5.95 20.17 13.69
C GLN A 4 -7.46 19.89 13.62
N PHE A 5 -7.86 18.86 12.89
CA PHE A 5 -9.25 18.39 12.91
C PHE A 5 -9.37 17.18 13.84
N TYR A 6 -10.08 17.34 14.94
CA TYR A 6 -10.48 16.24 15.81
C TYR A 6 -11.70 15.54 15.20
N VAL A 7 -11.53 14.32 14.69
CA VAL A 7 -12.65 13.47 14.26
C VAL A 7 -13.12 12.66 15.47
N SER A 8 -13.83 13.30 16.40
CA SER A 8 -14.24 12.71 17.69
C SER A 8 -15.52 11.86 17.62
N GLY A 9 -15.95 11.39 16.45
CA GLY A 9 -17.27 10.76 16.30
C GLY A 9 -17.28 9.29 15.89
N LEU A 10 -16.20 8.77 15.30
CA LEU A 10 -16.18 7.41 14.73
C LEU A 10 -15.31 6.41 15.51
N PHE A 11 -14.57 6.86 16.53
CA PHE A 11 -13.53 6.08 17.20
C PHE A 11 -13.82 5.73 18.67
N ASP A 12 -14.94 6.16 19.25
CA ASP A 12 -15.29 5.86 20.64
C ASP A 12 -15.45 4.35 20.93
N GLY A 13 -15.65 3.53 19.89
CA GLY A 13 -15.71 2.07 20.00
C GLY A 13 -14.35 1.35 19.90
N LEU A 14 -13.27 2.01 19.48
CA LEU A 14 -11.94 1.41 19.25
C LEU A 14 -10.91 1.78 20.34
N SER A 15 -11.26 2.68 21.25
CA SER A 15 -10.38 3.24 22.29
C SER A 15 -9.99 2.24 23.41
N ASN A 16 -10.60 1.05 23.46
CA ASN A 16 -10.32 0.04 24.50
C ASN A 16 -9.20 -0.95 24.15
N ARG A 17 -8.47 -0.78 23.04
CA ARG A 17 -7.23 -1.52 22.78
C ARG A 17 -6.06 -0.56 22.83
N LYS A 18 -5.10 -0.86 23.70
CA LYS A 18 -3.85 -0.10 23.90
C LYS A 18 -3.30 0.45 22.57
N GLY A 19 -3.42 1.77 22.42
CA GLY A 19 -2.56 2.63 21.60
C GLY A 19 -2.53 2.35 20.10
N ILE A 20 -3.60 2.70 19.37
CA ILE A 20 -3.47 3.04 17.95
C ILE A 20 -3.00 4.50 17.90
N TYR A 21 -1.70 4.72 17.73
CA TYR A 21 -1.16 6.05 17.41
C TYR A 21 -1.36 6.29 15.91
N MET A 22 -2.36 7.10 15.53
CA MET A 22 -2.52 7.53 14.14
C MET A 22 -2.05 8.98 14.02
N SER A 23 -0.92 9.18 13.34
CA SER A 23 -0.46 10.50 12.91
C SER A 23 -0.96 10.75 11.49
N TYR A 24 -1.47 11.94 11.20
CA TYR A 24 -2.09 12.31 9.92
C TYR A 24 -1.41 13.49 9.24
N GLU A 25 -0.15 13.75 9.57
CA GLU A 25 0.60 14.85 8.99
C GLU A 25 1.00 14.49 7.54
N GLY A 26 0.29 14.98 6.52
CA GLY A 26 0.76 14.89 5.12
C GLY A 26 -0.29 14.44 4.09
N VAL A 27 -1.30 13.69 4.50
CA VAL A 27 -2.31 13.14 3.56
C VAL A 27 -3.54 14.04 3.50
N THR A 28 -4.04 14.34 2.30
CA THR A 28 -5.32 15.06 2.17
C THR A 28 -6.45 14.26 2.82
N ARG A 29 -7.40 14.96 3.46
CA ARG A 29 -8.57 14.34 4.12
C ARG A 29 -9.28 13.32 3.21
N GLU A 30 -9.46 13.67 1.94
CA GLU A 30 -10.09 12.84 0.92
C GLU A 30 -9.33 11.53 0.68
N LYS A 31 -8.00 11.61 0.58
CA LYS A 31 -7.16 10.44 0.41
C LYS A 31 -7.16 9.57 1.65
N PHE A 32 -7.15 10.17 2.85
CA PHE A 32 -7.30 9.41 4.10
C PHE A 32 -8.60 8.58 4.12
N PHE A 33 -9.75 9.19 3.86
CA PHE A 33 -11.03 8.46 3.83
C PHE A 33 -11.11 7.43 2.69
N THR A 34 -10.31 7.60 1.64
CA THR A 34 -10.21 6.64 0.55
C THR A 34 -9.33 5.44 0.93
N VAL A 35 -8.22 5.66 1.65
CA VAL A 35 -7.26 4.60 1.99
C VAL A 35 -7.65 3.87 3.28
N PHE A 36 -8.07 4.58 4.33
CA PHE A 36 -8.29 4.01 5.66
C PHE A 36 -9.20 2.77 5.69
N PRO A 37 -10.36 2.72 5.00
CA PRO A 37 -11.23 1.54 4.99
C PRO A 37 -10.58 0.31 4.32
N LYS A 38 -9.46 0.49 3.62
CA LYS A 38 -8.76 -0.53 2.87
C LYS A 38 -7.49 -1.02 3.56
N ILE A 39 -7.12 -0.45 4.70
CA ILE A 39 -5.90 -0.80 5.45
C ILE A 39 -6.08 -2.13 6.19
N GLU A 40 -5.01 -2.92 6.26
CA GLU A 40 -4.91 -4.11 7.11
C GLU A 40 -3.69 -3.98 8.04
N ILE A 41 -3.58 -4.84 9.04
CA ILE A 41 -2.33 -5.05 9.78
C ILE A 41 -1.87 -6.44 9.38
N GLN A 42 -0.60 -6.59 9.00
CA GLN A 42 -0.05 -7.90 8.65
C GLN A 42 -0.27 -8.88 9.81
N LYS A 43 -0.77 -10.08 9.50
CA LYS A 43 -1.17 -11.05 10.54
C LYS A 43 0.01 -11.83 11.10
N VAL A 44 1.05 -12.02 10.29
CA VAL A 44 2.26 -12.77 10.66
C VAL A 44 3.53 -12.03 10.23
N SER A 45 4.64 -12.30 10.89
CA SER A 45 5.89 -11.54 10.75
C SER A 45 6.41 -11.40 9.31
N HIS A 46 6.15 -12.39 8.44
CA HIS A 46 6.62 -12.41 7.04
C HIS A 46 5.49 -12.22 6.02
N SER A 47 4.36 -11.62 6.42
CA SER A 47 3.19 -11.40 5.54
C SER A 47 3.03 -9.95 5.06
N CYS A 48 4.04 -9.09 5.26
CA CYS A 48 4.01 -7.71 4.77
C CYS A 48 3.70 -7.62 3.27
N TRP A 49 4.19 -8.58 2.47
CA TRP A 49 3.89 -8.70 1.05
C TRP A 49 2.39 -8.88 0.80
N ALA A 50 1.71 -9.76 1.54
CA ALA A 50 0.31 -10.09 1.35
C ALA A 50 -0.59 -8.92 1.80
N ALA A 51 -0.24 -8.28 2.92
CA ALA A 51 -0.97 -7.13 3.44
C ALA A 51 -0.79 -5.87 2.57
N SER A 52 0.43 -5.57 2.11
CA SER A 52 0.66 -4.47 1.18
C SER A 52 0.06 -4.72 -0.19
N PHE A 53 0.10 -5.97 -0.67
CA PHE A 53 -0.55 -6.35 -1.91
C PHE A 53 -2.07 -6.21 -1.83
N SER A 54 -2.72 -6.75 -0.79
CA SER A 54 -4.17 -6.64 -0.63
C SER A 54 -4.65 -5.19 -0.56
N VAL A 55 -3.91 -4.33 0.15
CA VAL A 55 -4.18 -2.88 0.21
C VAL A 55 -4.05 -2.25 -1.17
N LEU A 56 -2.98 -2.52 -1.92
CA LEU A 56 -2.81 -2.00 -3.28
C LEU A 56 -3.95 -2.47 -4.22
N MET A 57 -4.35 -3.74 -4.13
CA MET A 57 -5.45 -4.28 -4.93
C MET A 57 -6.78 -3.60 -4.59
N ARG A 58 -7.10 -3.41 -3.30
CA ARG A 58 -8.29 -2.67 -2.86
C ARG A 58 -8.28 -1.22 -3.28
N LEU A 59 -7.11 -0.57 -3.27
CA LEU A 59 -6.94 0.80 -3.78
C LEU A 59 -7.22 0.90 -5.29
N ASN A 60 -7.14 -0.23 -6.00
CA ASN A 60 -7.47 -0.37 -7.41
C ASN A 60 -8.85 -1.03 -7.65
N GLY A 61 -9.68 -1.15 -6.60
CA GLY A 61 -11.07 -1.60 -6.72
C GLY A 61 -11.30 -3.10 -6.59
N VAL A 62 -10.28 -3.90 -6.25
CA VAL A 62 -10.41 -5.36 -6.08
C VAL A 62 -10.63 -5.73 -4.61
N GLN A 63 -11.67 -6.49 -4.34
CA GLN A 63 -12.07 -6.93 -3.00
C GLN A 63 -11.30 -8.17 -2.58
N VAL A 64 -10.06 -7.96 -2.12
CA VAL A 64 -9.20 -9.02 -1.59
C VAL A 64 -8.72 -8.68 -0.17
N SER A 65 -8.52 -9.70 0.66
CA SER A 65 -7.90 -9.60 1.98
C SER A 65 -6.53 -10.25 2.00
N GLU A 66 -5.67 -9.85 2.92
CA GLU A 66 -4.38 -10.53 3.18
C GLU A 66 -4.55 -12.06 3.31
N GLN A 67 -5.58 -12.51 4.03
CA GLN A 67 -5.84 -13.95 4.23
C GLN A 67 -6.12 -14.68 2.91
N ALA A 68 -6.88 -14.04 2.02
CA ALA A 68 -7.17 -14.61 0.72
C ALA A 68 -5.89 -14.71 -0.11
N VAL A 69 -5.04 -13.68 -0.10
CA VAL A 69 -3.74 -13.69 -0.78
C VAL A 69 -2.84 -14.81 -0.25
N ILE A 70 -2.71 -14.93 1.08
CA ILE A 70 -1.94 -16.01 1.73
C ILE A 70 -2.47 -17.38 1.34
N GLY A 71 -3.80 -17.55 1.24
CA GLY A 71 -4.42 -18.84 0.89
C GLY A 71 -3.97 -19.42 -0.45
N PHE A 72 -3.51 -18.58 -1.39
CA PHE A 72 -2.95 -19.06 -2.66
C PHE A 72 -1.50 -19.56 -2.54
N TYR A 73 -0.73 -19.01 -1.58
CA TYR A 73 0.69 -19.27 -1.40
C TYR A 73 1.05 -19.40 0.09
N PRO A 74 0.51 -20.40 0.79
CA PRO A 74 0.70 -20.54 2.24
C PRO A 74 2.17 -20.73 2.62
N GLU A 75 3.02 -21.26 1.73
CA GLU A 75 4.44 -21.46 1.96
C GLU A 75 5.24 -20.14 2.03
N TRP A 76 4.73 -19.05 1.44
CA TRP A 76 5.42 -17.75 1.41
C TRP A 76 5.35 -16.97 2.72
N VAL A 77 4.54 -17.42 3.68
CA VAL A 77 4.43 -16.79 5.01
C VAL A 77 5.57 -17.15 5.96
N TYR A 78 6.43 -18.10 5.58
CA TYR A 78 7.58 -18.49 6.39
C TYR A 78 8.81 -17.65 6.05
N ASP A 79 9.11 -17.51 4.76
CA ASP A 79 10.35 -16.87 4.29
C ASP A 79 10.12 -15.47 3.68
N GLY A 80 8.87 -15.07 3.50
CA GLY A 80 8.52 -13.92 2.67
C GLY A 80 8.71 -14.22 1.18
N ILE A 81 8.73 -13.17 0.36
CA ILE A 81 8.84 -13.32 -1.10
C ILE A 81 9.80 -12.31 -1.71
N THR A 82 10.42 -12.71 -2.83
CA THR A 82 11.18 -11.80 -3.68
C THR A 82 10.26 -10.86 -4.45
N PHE A 83 10.83 -9.78 -4.96
CA PHE A 83 10.08 -8.84 -5.80
C PHE A 83 9.58 -9.49 -7.10
N ASP A 84 10.34 -10.42 -7.68
CA ASP A 84 9.94 -11.13 -8.89
C ASP A 84 8.72 -12.04 -8.64
N GLN A 85 8.67 -12.70 -7.48
CA GLN A 85 7.50 -13.47 -7.06
C GLN A 85 6.27 -12.56 -6.85
N LEU A 86 6.46 -11.40 -6.22
CA LEU A 86 5.39 -10.41 -6.06
C LEU A 86 4.89 -9.89 -7.41
N TYR A 87 5.79 -9.65 -8.36
CA TYR A 87 5.42 -9.21 -9.71
C TYR A 87 4.57 -10.27 -10.43
N GLY A 88 4.99 -11.54 -10.37
CA GLY A 88 4.19 -12.66 -10.92
C GLY A 88 2.83 -12.81 -10.24
N LEU A 89 2.75 -12.59 -8.93
CA LEU A 89 1.48 -12.54 -8.18
C LEU A 89 0.56 -11.42 -8.71
N ALA A 90 1.11 -10.23 -8.95
CA ALA A 90 0.35 -9.12 -9.51
C ALA A 90 -0.20 -9.44 -10.91
N GLU A 91 0.61 -10.04 -11.79
CA GLU A 91 0.16 -10.48 -13.12
C GLU A 91 -0.96 -11.52 -13.03
N TYR A 92 -0.84 -12.49 -12.12
CA TYR A 92 -1.89 -13.49 -11.87
C TYR A 92 -3.21 -12.84 -11.44
N TYR A 93 -3.18 -12.00 -10.41
CA TYR A 93 -4.38 -11.31 -9.91
C TYR A 93 -5.00 -10.39 -10.96
N ASN A 94 -4.17 -9.69 -11.71
CA ASN A 94 -4.61 -8.82 -12.79
C ASN A 94 -5.30 -9.58 -13.93
N LYS A 95 -4.81 -10.77 -14.28
CA LYS A 95 -5.42 -11.60 -15.31
C LYS A 95 -6.72 -12.26 -14.85
N PHE A 96 -6.77 -12.78 -13.62
CA PHE A 96 -7.84 -13.69 -13.19
C PHE A 96 -8.85 -13.10 -12.19
N HIS A 97 -8.46 -12.08 -11.41
CA HIS A 97 -9.31 -11.51 -10.35
C HIS A 97 -9.85 -10.13 -10.74
N PHE A 98 -9.01 -9.24 -11.28
CA PHE A 98 -9.47 -7.94 -11.78
C PHE A 98 -10.51 -8.07 -12.88
N SER A 99 -10.30 -8.97 -13.84
CA SER A 99 -11.24 -9.23 -14.94
C SER A 99 -12.60 -9.74 -14.46
N LYS A 100 -12.62 -10.51 -13.37
CA LYS A 100 -13.84 -11.07 -12.78
C LYS A 100 -14.64 -10.03 -11.98
N GLU A 101 -13.97 -9.17 -11.21
CA GLU A 101 -14.63 -8.19 -10.34
C GLU A 101 -15.00 -6.89 -11.05
N SER A 102 -14.27 -6.51 -12.10
CA SER A 102 -14.59 -5.33 -12.93
C SER A 102 -15.61 -5.60 -14.02
N GLY A 103 -15.95 -6.86 -14.31
CA GLY A 103 -16.78 -7.25 -15.44
C GLY A 103 -16.14 -7.01 -16.82
N LEU A 104 -14.88 -6.59 -16.86
CA LEU A 104 -14.15 -6.34 -18.09
C LEU A 104 -13.53 -7.65 -18.60
N VAL A 105 -14.14 -8.21 -19.65
CA VAL A 105 -13.67 -9.43 -20.34
C VAL A 105 -12.25 -9.25 -20.95
N HIS A 106 -11.76 -7.99 -21.05
CA HIS A 106 -10.44 -7.61 -21.57
C HIS A 106 -9.70 -6.51 -20.77
N GLY A 107 -10.20 -6.10 -19.59
CA GLY A 107 -9.69 -4.93 -18.84
C GLY A 107 -8.57 -5.30 -17.86
N VAL A 108 -7.46 -5.79 -18.39
CA VAL A 108 -6.23 -6.06 -17.63
C VAL A 108 -5.56 -4.72 -17.38
N ARG A 109 -5.41 -4.30 -16.12
CA ARG A 109 -4.68 -3.08 -15.77
C ARG A 109 -3.23 -3.21 -16.19
N GLU A 110 -2.55 -2.12 -16.53
CA GLU A 110 -1.12 -2.21 -16.84
C GLU A 110 -0.33 -2.40 -15.53
N ILE A 111 0.45 -3.49 -15.43
CA ILE A 111 1.39 -3.69 -14.32
C ILE A 111 2.75 -3.18 -14.74
N LYS A 112 3.33 -2.27 -13.97
CA LYS A 112 4.67 -1.72 -14.21
C LYS A 112 5.59 -2.03 -13.06
N ALA A 113 6.82 -2.43 -13.38
CA ALA A 113 7.90 -2.62 -12.42
C ALA A 113 9.01 -1.59 -12.66
N TYR A 114 9.49 -1.00 -11.59
CA TYR A 114 10.60 -0.04 -11.60
C TYR A 114 11.68 -0.48 -10.63
N LYS A 115 12.94 -0.38 -11.06
CA LYS A 115 14.09 -0.70 -10.20
C LYS A 115 14.33 0.32 -9.09
N LYS A 116 13.75 1.52 -9.23
CA LYS A 116 13.89 2.66 -8.32
C LYS A 116 12.57 3.42 -8.26
N LEU A 117 12.31 4.04 -7.11
CA LEU A 117 11.07 4.78 -6.84
C LEU A 117 11.14 6.22 -7.39
N GLU A 118 12.30 6.86 -7.32
CA GLU A 118 12.48 8.28 -7.61
C GLU A 118 11.92 8.73 -8.97
N PRO A 119 12.14 8.00 -10.09
CA PRO A 119 11.64 8.42 -11.40
C PRO A 119 10.11 8.48 -11.51
N ILE A 120 9.40 7.77 -10.62
CA ILE A 120 7.94 7.65 -10.66
C ILE A 120 7.22 8.42 -9.56
N LEU A 121 7.93 9.00 -8.59
CA LEU A 121 7.34 9.79 -7.51
C LEU A 121 6.49 10.96 -8.02
N GLN A 122 6.90 11.59 -9.12
CA GLN A 122 6.13 12.66 -9.78
C GLN A 122 4.72 12.23 -10.20
N TYR A 123 4.48 10.93 -10.36
CA TYR A 123 3.19 10.36 -10.72
C TYR A 123 2.40 9.82 -9.51
N ALA A 124 2.89 9.97 -8.27
CA ALA A 124 2.21 9.45 -7.07
C ALA A 124 0.79 10.01 -6.87
N GLY A 125 0.49 11.19 -7.44
CA GLY A 125 -0.85 11.77 -7.46
C GLY A 125 -1.78 11.17 -8.52
N GLN A 126 -1.25 10.48 -9.53
CA GLN A 126 -2.01 9.90 -10.65
C GLN A 126 -2.38 8.43 -10.38
N TYR A 127 -1.62 7.74 -9.54
CA TYR A 127 -1.86 6.35 -9.19
C TYR A 127 -2.49 6.22 -7.81
N SER A 128 -3.22 5.12 -7.58
CA SER A 128 -3.80 4.84 -6.26
C SER A 128 -2.75 4.51 -5.18
N GLY A 129 -1.55 4.12 -5.60
CA GLY A 129 -0.39 3.85 -4.74
C GLY A 129 0.69 3.02 -5.45
N PHE A 130 1.87 2.94 -4.84
CA PHE A 130 3.00 2.14 -5.32
C PHE A 130 3.37 1.11 -4.26
N LEU A 131 3.43 -0.17 -4.61
CA LEU A 131 3.96 -1.17 -3.70
C LEU A 131 5.48 -1.19 -3.83
N VAL A 132 6.18 -0.85 -2.74
CA VAL A 132 7.62 -0.67 -2.71
C VAL A 132 8.27 -1.66 -1.76
N PHE A 133 9.32 -2.33 -2.21
CA PHE A 133 10.18 -3.14 -1.36
C PHE A 133 11.28 -2.27 -0.76
N VAL A 134 11.38 -2.23 0.57
CA VAL A 134 12.37 -1.45 1.33
C VAL A 134 12.83 -2.25 2.54
N LYS A 135 14.14 -2.33 2.80
CA LYS A 135 14.69 -2.98 4.01
C LYS A 135 14.07 -4.35 4.34
N GLN A 136 13.86 -5.22 3.34
CA GLN A 136 13.22 -6.54 3.49
C GLN A 136 11.74 -6.49 3.93
N HIS A 137 11.06 -5.39 3.64
CA HIS A 137 9.66 -5.14 3.98
C HIS A 137 8.93 -4.54 2.78
N TYR A 138 7.64 -4.83 2.64
CA TYR A 138 6.81 -4.24 1.59
C TYR A 138 5.88 -3.19 2.18
N VAL A 139 5.91 -2.00 1.62
CA VAL A 139 5.04 -0.87 1.99
C VAL A 139 4.25 -0.40 0.77
N VAL A 140 3.22 0.42 0.98
CA VAL A 140 2.52 1.09 -0.13
C VAL A 140 2.77 2.59 -0.03
N VAL A 141 3.55 3.16 -0.93
CA VAL A 141 3.68 4.62 -1.07
C VAL A 141 2.35 5.15 -1.60
N LEU A 142 1.80 6.11 -0.87
CA LEU A 142 0.52 6.72 -1.15
C LEU A 142 0.70 8.10 -1.75
N GLY A 143 1.67 8.89 -1.31
CA GLY A 143 1.80 10.29 -1.70
C GLY A 143 3.24 10.79 -1.71
N TYR A 144 3.46 11.87 -2.44
CA TYR A 144 4.73 12.58 -2.49
C TYR A 144 4.45 14.09 -2.53
N ASP A 145 5.03 14.83 -1.58
CA ASP A 145 5.03 16.30 -1.59
C ASP A 145 6.43 16.78 -2.00
N ALA A 146 6.51 17.34 -3.21
CA ALA A 146 7.76 17.85 -3.75
C ALA A 146 8.24 19.13 -3.05
N ALA A 147 7.34 19.95 -2.51
CA ALA A 147 7.68 21.19 -1.83
C ALA A 147 8.21 20.92 -0.41
N ALA A 148 7.58 20.00 0.30
CA ALA A 148 8.02 19.56 1.63
C ALA A 148 9.13 18.48 1.58
N SER A 149 9.37 17.88 0.41
CA SER A 149 10.26 16.74 0.23
C SER A 149 9.90 15.55 1.15
N THR A 150 8.59 15.28 1.30
CA THR A 150 8.07 14.22 2.16
C THR A 150 7.33 13.15 1.35
N ILE A 151 7.28 11.95 1.91
CA ILE A 151 6.58 10.80 1.33
C ILE A 151 5.57 10.26 2.34
N ASP A 152 4.37 9.99 1.88
CA ASP A 152 3.34 9.28 2.66
C ASP A 152 3.35 7.81 2.24
N TYR A 153 3.39 6.90 3.19
CA TYR A 153 3.31 5.46 2.92
C TYR A 153 2.49 4.74 3.98
N TYR A 154 1.83 3.67 3.56
CA TYR A 154 1.22 2.70 4.45
C TYR A 154 2.25 1.63 4.84
N ASP A 155 2.43 1.44 6.15
CA ASP A 155 3.21 0.35 6.74
C ASP A 155 2.28 -0.76 7.28
N PRO A 156 2.32 -1.97 6.69
CA PRO A 156 1.48 -3.07 7.14
C PRO A 156 1.88 -3.62 8.52
N TRP A 157 3.07 -3.32 9.04
CA TRP A 157 3.52 -3.81 10.35
C TRP A 157 2.64 -3.28 11.48
N PHE A 158 2.29 -2.00 11.41
CA PHE A 158 1.44 -1.33 12.40
C PHE A 158 0.03 -1.05 11.87
N GLY A 159 -0.20 -1.18 10.57
CA GLY A 159 -1.48 -0.84 9.94
C GLY A 159 -1.74 0.66 9.92
N VAL A 160 -0.69 1.45 9.72
CA VAL A 160 -0.76 2.92 9.81
C VAL A 160 -0.26 3.56 8.52
N ILE A 161 -0.67 4.80 8.30
CA ILE A 161 -0.05 5.67 7.30
C ILE A 161 0.96 6.53 8.04
N GLU A 162 2.19 6.55 7.56
CA GLU A 162 3.26 7.39 8.07
C GLU A 162 3.72 8.37 7.00
N THR A 163 4.33 9.45 7.49
CA THR A 163 4.95 10.47 6.66
C THR A 163 6.37 10.68 7.12
N CYS A 164 7.31 10.65 6.19
CA CYS A 164 8.71 10.89 6.51
C CYS A 164 9.42 11.70 5.42
N ASP A 165 10.62 12.19 5.75
CA ASP A 165 11.51 12.83 4.79
C ASP A 165 11.90 11.86 3.67
N LEU A 166 11.87 12.33 2.42
CA LEU A 166 12.17 11.52 1.26
C LEU A 166 13.58 10.92 1.32
N GLN A 167 14.59 11.69 1.72
CA GLN A 167 15.96 11.19 1.79
C GLN A 167 16.13 10.14 2.88
N TYR A 168 15.38 10.24 3.97
CA TYR A 168 15.31 9.20 4.99
C TYR A 168 14.70 7.90 4.43
N PHE A 169 13.59 7.98 3.70
CA PHE A 169 12.97 6.81 3.06
C PHE A 169 13.89 6.15 2.02
N LEU A 170 14.54 6.94 1.18
CA LEU A 170 15.45 6.42 0.13
C LEU A 170 16.69 5.72 0.71
N LYS A 171 17.08 6.03 1.95
CA LYS A 171 18.17 5.31 2.65
C LYS A 171 17.80 3.89 3.08
N TRP A 172 16.54 3.47 2.96
CA TRP A 172 16.10 2.13 3.37
C TRP A 172 16.48 1.00 2.40
N GLY A 173 17.23 1.29 1.34
CA GLY A 173 17.82 0.27 0.45
C GLY A 173 17.44 0.50 -1.01
N THR A 174 17.30 -0.58 -1.77
CA THR A 174 16.82 -0.52 -3.15
C THR A 174 15.29 -0.58 -3.18
N GLN A 175 14.65 0.42 -3.79
CA GLN A 175 13.19 0.55 -3.87
C GLN A 175 12.63 -0.11 -5.14
N HIS A 176 12.65 -1.44 -5.21
CA HIS A 176 11.91 -2.13 -6.27
C HIS A 176 10.42 -1.81 -6.10
N THR A 177 9.82 -1.25 -7.15
CA THR A 177 8.49 -0.66 -7.08
C THR A 177 7.57 -1.29 -8.10
N LEU A 178 6.37 -1.67 -7.66
CA LEU A 178 5.30 -2.18 -8.48
C LEU A 178 4.14 -1.18 -8.51
N VAL A 179 3.62 -0.93 -9.71
CA VAL A 179 2.48 -0.05 -9.95
C VAL A 179 1.41 -0.81 -10.70
N VAL A 180 0.16 -0.65 -10.27
CA VAL A 180 -1.03 -1.05 -11.02
C VAL A 180 -1.61 0.24 -11.61
N ALA A 181 -1.47 0.45 -12.90
CA ALA A 181 -2.03 1.62 -13.55
C ALA A 181 -3.56 1.49 -13.67
N GLY A 182 -4.28 2.52 -13.23
CA GLY A 182 -5.67 2.69 -13.65
C GLY A 182 -5.73 3.27 -15.06
N ASP A 183 -6.86 3.03 -15.74
CA ASP A 183 -7.19 3.69 -17.00
C ASP A 183 -7.41 5.20 -16.81
#